data_AF-A0AB34H486-F1
#
_entry.id   AF-A0AB34H486-F1
#
_cell.length_a   1.000
_cell.length_b   1.000
_cell.length_c   1.000
_cell.angle_alpha   90.00
_cell.angle_beta   90.00
_cell.angle_gamma   90.00
#
_symmetry.space_group_name_H-M   'P 1'
#
loop_
_entity.id
_entity.type
_entity.pdbx_description
1 polymer ?
#
loop_
_entity_poly.entity_id
_entity_poly.type
_entity_poly.pdbx_seq_one_letter_code
_entity_poly.pdbx_strand_id
1 'polypeptide(L)'
;MDTPGSIRSQNLPVPSLLYSQGRCIEDHGVIHNMMFNTETLWNYSFKTTQNKTEWWDNGILPLWITAQRQGRKTASFYYPGGGAKYKGEAIQRSLVEPYTDPDSNETEWRENIDTVMNWFSKEDFDFVTLLRRAG
;
A
#
# COMPACT_ATOMS: atom_id res chain seq x y z
N MET A 1 13.41 -3.29 -30.56
CA MET A 1 13.47 -4.35 -29.53
C MET A 1 14.19 -3.71 -28.37
N ASP A 2 13.44 -3.05 -27.51
CA ASP A 2 13.96 -2.26 -26.40
C ASP A 2 13.39 -2.86 -25.12
N THR A 3 14.26 -3.36 -24.26
CA THR A 3 13.93 -3.73 -22.88
C THR A 3 13.76 -2.45 -22.06
N PRO A 4 12.58 -2.16 -21.48
CA PRO A 4 12.42 -0.98 -20.65
C PRO A 4 12.58 -1.29 -19.16
N GLY A 5 13.25 -0.37 -18.45
CA GLY A 5 13.00 -0.09 -17.03
C GLY A 5 13.89 -0.82 -16.04
N SER A 6 15.15 -0.41 -15.91
CA SER A 6 15.97 -0.77 -14.74
C SER A 6 15.71 0.23 -13.61
N ILE A 7 14.58 0.08 -12.91
CA ILE A 7 14.32 0.75 -11.63
C ILE A 7 15.19 0.06 -10.57
N ARG A 8 16.35 0.65 -10.22
CA ARG A 8 17.23 0.13 -9.16
C ARG A 8 16.95 0.84 -7.84
N SER A 9 16.63 0.07 -6.80
CA SER A 9 16.81 0.48 -5.40
C SER A 9 18.30 0.66 -5.13
N GLN A 10 18.73 1.80 -4.60
CA GLN A 10 20.10 1.98 -4.11
C GLN A 10 20.11 2.41 -2.64
N ASN A 11 20.87 1.65 -1.85
CA ASN A 11 21.28 1.96 -0.49
C ASN A 11 22.28 3.13 -0.50
N LEU A 12 21.95 4.22 0.18
CA LEU A 12 22.90 5.27 0.56
C LEU A 12 23.38 5.01 2.00
N PRO A 13 24.66 5.29 2.35
CA PRO A 13 25.23 4.86 3.62
C PRO A 13 24.89 5.82 4.75
N VAL A 14 24.46 5.29 5.90
CA VAL A 14 24.39 6.04 7.17
C VAL A 14 24.95 5.21 8.34
N PRO A 15 25.55 5.86 9.37
CA PRO A 15 26.34 5.18 10.39
C PRO A 15 25.49 4.35 11.35
N SER A 16 26.03 3.17 11.67
CA SER A 16 25.44 2.08 12.44
C SER A 16 25.27 2.36 13.95
N LEU A 17 24.08 2.04 14.50
CA LEU A 17 23.96 1.46 15.85
C LEU A 17 22.84 0.40 15.87
N LEU A 18 23.22 -0.82 16.26
CA LEU A 18 22.40 -2.04 16.31
C LEU A 18 21.36 -2.01 17.44
N TYR A 19 20.14 -2.49 17.15
CA TYR A 19 19.32 -3.20 18.14
C TYR A 19 18.58 -4.36 17.47
N SER A 20 18.62 -5.54 18.11
CA SER A 20 18.19 -6.82 17.58
C SER A 20 16.68 -6.92 17.35
N GLN A 21 16.28 -7.58 16.25
CA GLN A 21 14.92 -8.06 15.90
C GLN A 21 13.87 -7.05 15.38
N GLY A 22 14.27 -5.92 14.81
CA GLY A 22 13.38 -5.10 13.99
C GLY A 22 14.11 -4.64 12.75
N ARG A 23 13.92 -5.32 11.62
CA ARG A 23 14.50 -4.84 10.35
C ARG A 23 13.96 -3.44 10.07
N CYS A 24 14.89 -2.51 9.89
CA CYS A 24 14.62 -1.12 9.58
C CYS A 24 13.71 -0.97 8.36
N ILE A 25 12.97 0.13 8.36
CA ILE A 25 12.19 0.71 7.25
C ILE A 25 12.97 0.79 5.93
N GLU A 26 14.29 0.61 5.95
CA GLU A 26 15.20 0.75 4.81
C GLU A 26 15.31 -0.51 3.93
N ASP A 27 14.92 -1.70 4.40
CA ASP A 27 14.93 -2.92 3.56
C ASP A 27 13.61 -3.11 2.78
N HIS A 28 12.62 -2.27 3.07
CA HIS A 28 11.42 -2.10 2.27
C HIS A 28 11.61 -0.82 1.45
N GLY A 29 11.90 -0.93 0.15
CA GLY A 29 12.05 0.22 -0.78
C GLY A 29 10.80 1.10 -0.97
N VAL A 30 9.90 1.13 0.02
CA VAL A 30 8.70 1.96 0.15
C VAL A 30 8.99 3.02 1.21
N ILE A 31 9.94 3.91 0.95
CA ILE A 31 10.12 5.08 1.83
C ILE A 31 9.02 6.13 1.59
N HIS A 32 8.19 5.97 0.55
CA HIS A 32 7.00 6.78 0.38
C HIS A 32 5.83 5.93 -0.12
N ASN A 33 4.63 6.18 0.40
CA ASN A 33 3.33 5.65 -0.06
C ASN A 33 2.96 6.06 -1.51
N MET A 34 3.95 6.55 -2.26
CA MET A 34 3.87 7.17 -3.58
C MET A 34 4.98 6.60 -4.44
N MET A 35 4.66 6.26 -5.68
CA MET A 35 5.66 5.84 -6.66
C MET A 35 6.52 7.03 -7.08
N PHE A 36 7.84 6.85 -7.11
CA PHE A 36 8.79 7.84 -7.60
C PHE A 36 9.59 7.29 -8.77
N ASN A 37 9.62 8.04 -9.88
CA ASN A 37 10.46 7.73 -11.03
C ASN A 37 11.79 8.48 -10.90
N THR A 38 12.89 7.74 -10.77
CA THR A 38 14.24 8.31 -10.60
C THR A 38 14.84 8.87 -11.89
N GLU A 39 14.38 8.43 -13.06
CA GLU A 39 14.88 8.91 -14.36
C GLU A 39 14.25 10.26 -14.72
N THR A 40 12.95 10.41 -14.48
CA THR A 40 12.20 11.64 -14.78
C THR A 40 12.06 12.57 -13.58
N LEU A 41 12.46 12.11 -12.39
CA LEU A 41 12.26 12.77 -11.09
C LEU A 41 10.78 13.07 -10.78
N TRP A 42 9.86 12.26 -11.31
CA TRP A 42 8.42 12.46 -11.18
C TRP A 42 7.83 11.66 -10.02
N ASN A 43 6.99 12.32 -9.21
CA ASN A 43 6.20 11.69 -8.15
C ASN A 43 4.78 11.42 -8.64
N TYR A 44 4.34 10.16 -8.56
CA TYR A 44 2.95 9.80 -8.82
C TYR A 44 2.07 10.11 -7.61
N SER A 45 0.83 10.56 -7.87
CA SER A 45 -0.12 10.80 -6.79
C SER A 45 -0.40 9.52 -6.01
N PHE A 46 -0.75 9.68 -4.74
CA PHE A 46 -1.20 8.59 -3.88
C PHE A 46 -2.33 7.76 -4.57
N LYS A 47 -3.35 8.46 -5.11
CA LYS A 47 -4.47 7.85 -5.85
C LYS A 47 -3.99 6.93 -6.97
N THR A 48 -3.04 7.39 -7.78
CA THR A 48 -2.46 6.61 -8.89
C THR A 48 -1.74 5.37 -8.38
N THR A 49 -1.02 5.51 -7.27
CA THR A 49 -0.13 4.47 -6.76
C THR A 49 -0.92 3.27 -6.21
N GLN A 50 -2.17 3.42 -5.76
CA GLN A 50 -2.97 2.34 -5.15
C GLN A 50 -3.05 1.04 -5.95
N ASN A 51 -3.06 1.12 -7.28
CA ASN A 51 -3.26 -0.03 -8.20
C ASN A 51 -2.01 -0.45 -8.98
N LYS A 52 -0.86 0.19 -8.73
CA LYS A 52 0.38 0.01 -9.53
C LYS A 52 1.11 -1.27 -9.18
N THR A 53 0.60 -2.40 -9.68
CA THR A 53 1.18 -3.73 -9.45
C THR A 53 2.66 -3.79 -9.83
N GLU A 54 3.05 -3.15 -10.95
CA GLU A 54 4.45 -3.09 -11.40
C GLU A 54 5.39 -2.39 -10.41
N TRP A 55 4.86 -1.56 -9.52
CA TRP A 55 5.60 -0.88 -8.47
C TRP A 55 5.61 -1.68 -7.16
N TRP A 56 4.43 -2.18 -6.77
CA TRP A 56 4.24 -2.85 -5.49
C TRP A 56 4.71 -4.31 -5.48
N ASP A 57 4.65 -5.02 -6.61
CA ASP A 57 5.11 -6.40 -6.75
C ASP A 57 6.61 -6.47 -7.08
N ASN A 58 7.43 -5.96 -6.16
CA ASN A 58 8.89 -5.90 -6.29
C ASN A 58 9.61 -7.10 -5.65
N GLY A 59 8.86 -8.19 -5.36
CA GLY A 59 9.37 -9.39 -4.70
C GLY A 59 9.14 -9.42 -3.19
N ILE A 60 8.83 -8.28 -2.57
CA ILE A 60 8.44 -8.17 -1.15
C ILE A 60 6.93 -8.34 -1.02
N LEU A 61 6.49 -9.17 -0.08
CA LEU A 61 5.07 -9.31 0.24
C LEU A 61 4.68 -8.37 1.38
N PRO A 62 3.59 -7.59 1.23
CA PRO A 62 3.11 -6.75 2.32
C PRO A 62 2.44 -7.59 3.42
N LEU A 63 2.24 -6.96 4.58
CA LEU A 63 1.69 -7.62 5.76
C LEU A 63 0.31 -8.23 5.51
N TRP A 64 -0.59 -7.53 4.81
CA TRP A 64 -1.94 -8.03 4.52
C TRP A 64 -1.93 -9.29 3.64
N ILE A 65 -1.11 -9.34 2.58
CA ILE A 65 -0.97 -10.56 1.76
C ILE A 65 -0.34 -11.69 2.58
N THR A 66 0.62 -11.37 3.46
CA THR A 66 1.23 -12.38 4.35
C THR A 66 0.20 -12.96 5.31
N ALA A 67 -0.64 -12.12 5.93
CA ALA A 67 -1.72 -12.55 6.80
C ALA A 67 -2.78 -13.37 6.03
N GLN A 68 -3.12 -12.97 4.79
CA GLN A 68 -4.02 -13.72 3.91
C GLN A 68 -3.53 -15.15 3.65
N ARG A 69 -2.23 -15.30 3.36
CA ARG A 69 -1.59 -16.62 3.19
C ARG A 69 -1.55 -17.46 4.46
N GLN A 70 -1.71 -16.84 5.62
CA GLN A 70 -1.82 -17.51 6.92
C GLN A 70 -3.28 -17.79 7.31
N GLY A 71 -4.23 -17.66 6.37
CA GLY A 71 -5.64 -17.99 6.57
C GLY A 71 -6.46 -16.88 7.23
N ARG A 72 -5.94 -15.64 7.29
CA ARG A 72 -6.68 -14.48 7.78
C ARG A 72 -7.46 -13.81 6.64
N LYS A 73 -8.66 -13.32 6.94
CA LYS A 73 -9.40 -12.46 6.03
C LYS A 73 -8.84 -11.04 6.12
N THR A 74 -8.38 -10.50 5.00
CA THR A 74 -7.73 -9.18 4.95
C THR A 74 -8.43 -8.25 3.98
N ALA A 75 -8.54 -6.97 4.34
CA ALA A 75 -9.07 -5.93 3.46
C ALA A 75 -8.21 -4.66 3.46
N SER A 76 -8.41 -3.84 2.44
CA SER A 76 -7.77 -2.53 2.33
C SER A 76 -8.80 -1.46 1.98
N PHE A 77 -8.76 -0.36 2.72
CA PHE A 77 -9.55 0.84 2.50
C PHE A 77 -8.63 2.02 2.21
N TYR A 78 -8.57 2.43 0.94
CA TYR A 78 -7.75 3.53 0.44
C TYR A 78 -6.26 3.42 0.80
N TYR A 79 -5.73 2.24 1.10
CA TYR A 79 -4.31 2.11 1.37
C TYR A 79 -3.51 1.97 0.07
N PRO A 80 -2.36 2.65 -0.08
CA PRO A 80 -1.53 2.51 -1.27
C PRO A 80 -1.02 1.08 -1.41
N GLY A 81 -1.11 0.51 -2.61
CA GLY A 81 -0.82 -0.90 -2.85
C GLY A 81 -1.93 -1.86 -2.41
N GLY A 82 -3.02 -1.35 -1.81
CA GLY A 82 -4.19 -2.13 -1.46
C GLY A 82 -5.01 -2.64 -2.65
N GLY A 83 -4.88 -2.01 -3.82
CA GLY A 83 -5.50 -2.48 -5.06
C GLY A 83 -4.52 -3.17 -6.03
N ALA A 84 -3.25 -3.30 -5.64
CA ALA A 84 -2.24 -4.01 -6.40
C ALA A 84 -2.36 -5.54 -6.23
N LYS A 85 -1.78 -6.29 -7.17
CA LYS A 85 -1.55 -7.73 -7.05
C LYS A 85 -0.11 -7.99 -6.65
N TYR A 86 0.13 -9.01 -5.83
CA TYR A 86 1.47 -9.40 -5.39
C TYR A 86 1.67 -10.87 -5.76
N LYS A 87 2.60 -11.17 -6.66
CA LYS A 87 2.78 -12.51 -7.25
C LYS A 87 1.47 -13.08 -7.81
N GLY A 88 0.68 -12.22 -8.46
CA GLY A 88 -0.63 -12.56 -9.02
C GLY A 88 -1.80 -12.59 -8.03
N GLU A 89 -1.54 -12.44 -6.72
CA GLU A 89 -2.54 -12.50 -5.66
C GLU A 89 -3.05 -11.10 -5.29
N ALA A 90 -4.37 -10.90 -5.31
CA ALA A 90 -5.00 -9.69 -4.79
C ALA A 90 -5.43 -9.89 -3.32
N ILE A 91 -5.53 -8.79 -2.58
CA ILE A 91 -6.20 -8.79 -1.29
C ILE A 91 -7.68 -9.15 -1.47
N GLN A 92 -8.28 -9.87 -0.51
CA GLN A 92 -9.66 -10.36 -0.61
C GLN A 92 -10.70 -9.26 -0.82
N ARG A 93 -10.47 -8.08 -0.22
CA ARG A 93 -11.34 -6.93 -0.40
C ARG A 93 -10.53 -5.65 -0.45
N SER A 94 -10.81 -4.82 -1.45
CA SER A 94 -10.15 -3.54 -1.62
C SER A 94 -11.14 -2.47 -2.03
N LEU A 95 -11.07 -1.32 -1.37
CA LEU A 95 -11.69 -0.10 -1.83
C LEU A 95 -10.56 0.88 -2.15
N VAL A 96 -10.51 1.35 -3.39
CA VAL A 96 -9.48 2.27 -3.88
C VAL A 96 -10.09 3.65 -4.08
N GLU A 97 -9.34 4.68 -3.71
CA GLU A 97 -9.84 6.06 -3.82
C GLU A 97 -10.08 6.41 -5.31
N PRO A 98 -11.29 6.90 -5.68
CA PRO A 98 -11.56 7.35 -7.03
C PRO A 98 -10.72 8.58 -7.40
N TYR A 99 -10.28 8.64 -8.67
CA TYR A 99 -9.44 9.75 -9.14
C TYR A 99 -10.17 11.11 -9.10
N THR A 100 -11.48 11.10 -9.34
CA THR A 100 -12.34 12.29 -9.50
C THR A 100 -12.97 12.80 -8.21
N ASP A 101 -12.70 12.17 -7.07
CA ASP A 101 -13.35 12.51 -5.80
C ASP A 101 -12.77 13.80 -5.20
N PRO A 102 -13.58 14.86 -4.94
CA PRO A 102 -13.14 16.09 -4.27
C PRO A 102 -12.69 15.82 -2.83
N ASP A 103 -12.01 16.79 -2.22
CA ASP A 103 -11.44 16.65 -0.87
C ASP A 103 -12.45 16.17 0.17
N SER A 104 -11.98 15.29 1.07
CA SER A 104 -12.82 14.61 2.05
C SER A 104 -13.30 15.54 3.17
N ASN A 105 -14.50 15.29 3.68
CA ASN A 105 -15.02 15.97 4.87
C ASN A 105 -15.18 15.00 6.07
N GLU A 106 -15.52 15.54 7.25
CA GLU A 106 -15.67 14.72 8.47
C GLU A 106 -16.82 13.71 8.37
N THR A 107 -17.89 14.04 7.66
CA THR A 107 -19.04 13.13 7.47
C THR A 107 -18.64 11.91 6.67
N GLU A 108 -17.98 12.11 5.52
CA GLU A 108 -17.45 11.02 4.68
C GLU A 108 -16.45 10.16 5.47
N TRP A 109 -15.60 10.78 6.29
CA TRP A 109 -14.68 10.04 7.15
C TRP A 109 -15.42 9.10 8.12
N ARG A 110 -16.51 9.55 8.74
CA ARG A 110 -17.32 8.70 9.62
C ARG A 110 -17.97 7.54 8.86
N GLU A 111 -18.50 7.79 7.67
CA GLU A 111 -19.06 6.74 6.80
C GLU A 111 -18.00 5.71 6.37
N ASN A 112 -16.77 6.16 6.12
CA ASN A 112 -15.63 5.29 5.81
C ASN A 112 -15.26 4.42 7.02
N ILE A 113 -15.26 4.98 8.23
CA ILE A 113 -15.09 4.20 9.48
C ILE A 113 -16.20 3.17 9.63
N ASP A 114 -17.46 3.57 9.46
CA ASP A 114 -18.59 2.64 9.59
C ASP A 114 -18.49 1.51 8.56
N THR A 115 -18.00 1.80 7.35
CA THR A 115 -17.73 0.77 6.34
C THR A 115 -16.67 -0.23 6.80
N VAL A 116 -15.55 0.26 7.35
CA VAL A 116 -14.50 -0.62 7.90
C VAL A 116 -15.02 -1.43 9.10
N MET A 117 -15.80 -0.82 9.99
CA MET A 117 -16.40 -1.53 11.14
C MET A 117 -17.42 -2.57 10.68
N ASN A 118 -18.14 -2.33 9.58
CA ASN A 118 -19.01 -3.33 8.96
C ASN A 118 -18.20 -4.51 8.39
N TRP A 119 -17.02 -4.28 7.81
CA TRP A 119 -16.15 -5.37 7.36
C TRP A 119 -15.73 -6.26 8.53
N PHE A 120 -15.36 -5.69 9.67
CA PHE A 120 -15.07 -6.47 10.88
C PHE A 120 -16.30 -7.22 11.41
N SER A 121 -17.43 -6.52 11.59
CA SER A 121 -18.57 -7.06 12.34
C SER A 121 -19.52 -7.94 11.52
N LYS A 122 -19.62 -7.74 10.21
CA LYS A 122 -20.57 -8.44 9.31
C LYS A 122 -19.89 -9.39 8.34
N GLU A 123 -18.69 -9.03 7.88
CA GLU A 123 -17.94 -9.83 6.90
C GLU A 123 -16.79 -10.63 7.55
N ASP A 124 -16.57 -10.43 8.87
CA ASP A 124 -15.64 -11.20 9.69
C ASP A 124 -14.18 -11.07 9.22
N PHE A 125 -13.77 -9.87 8.79
CA PHE A 125 -12.37 -9.59 8.46
C PHE A 125 -11.48 -9.59 9.72
N ASP A 126 -10.29 -10.20 9.63
CA ASP A 126 -9.32 -10.24 10.74
C ASP A 126 -8.38 -9.01 10.73
N PHE A 127 -8.12 -8.44 9.56
CA PHE A 127 -7.16 -7.34 9.39
C PHE A 127 -7.59 -6.38 8.27
N VAL A 128 -7.62 -5.09 8.57
CA VAL A 128 -7.96 -4.05 7.59
C VAL A 128 -6.96 -2.91 7.66
N THR A 129 -6.38 -2.53 6.52
CA THR A 129 -5.63 -1.27 6.39
C THR A 129 -6.57 -0.13 6.03
N LEU A 130 -6.43 1.02 6.67
CA LEU A 130 -7.24 2.21 6.40
C LEU A 130 -6.33 3.44 6.28
N LEU A 131 -6.47 4.19 5.19
CA LEU A 131 -5.85 5.51 5.05
C LEU A 131 -6.90 6.61 5.22
N ARG A 132 -6.64 7.55 6.13
CA ARG A 132 -7.43 8.78 6.24
C ARG A 132 -7.03 9.75 5.14
N ARG A 133 -8.01 10.27 4.42
CA ARG A 133 -7.87 11.39 3.50
C ARG A 133 -7.66 12.68 4.32
N ALA A 134 -6.63 13.45 4.01
CA ALA A 134 -6.45 14.80 4.53
C ALA A 134 -7.07 15.78 3.52
N GLY A 135 -7.96 16.64 4.00
CA GLY A 135 -8.46 17.80 3.23
C GLY A 135 -7.62 19.03 3.46
#